data_AF-A0A7V0W820-F1
#
_entry.id   AF-A0A7V0W820-F1
#
_cell.length_a   1.000
_cell.length_b   1.000
_cell.length_c   1.000
_cell.angle_alpha   90.00
_cell.angle_beta   90.00
_cell.angle_gamma   90.00
#
_symmetry.space_group_name_H-M   'P 1'
#
loop_
_entity.id
_entity.type
_entity.pdbx_description
1 polymer ?
#
loop_
_entity_poly.entity_id
_entity_poly.type
_entity_poly.pdbx_seq_one_letter_code
_entity_poly.pdbx_strand_id
1 'polypeptide(L)'
;MGLRIGWFSTGRDKAARELLQIVVENLSKGVIQGEISFVFCNREKGEFLESDRFIEYVESLGLPLLPFSSKRFFPSQKERDLERWRTLYHQEVQKRIQSYSVDLIVLAGYMLIISPSFCTSFRIVNLHPAAPGGPQGTWQEVIWSLIRKRAKESGVMIHLVTKDLDRGPPLTFVTFPIVGGRFTPLWEDLETKLKDHSLDELIQREGEKNPLFRAIRIEGVKRELPLLVMTLKALAEDKVRIEDGKILNEKGEESSGICLNQEVEQYLQKGIERGDELSI
;
A
#
# COMPACT_ATOMS: atom_id res chain seq x y z
N MET A 1 -2.95 20.58 14.55
CA MET A 1 -3.59 19.35 15.06
C MET A 1 -2.91 18.20 14.34
N GLY A 2 -2.55 17.11 15.02
CA GLY A 2 -1.89 15.97 14.36
C GLY A 2 -2.87 15.17 13.50
N LEU A 3 -2.37 14.45 12.50
CA LEU A 3 -3.15 13.59 11.62
C LEU A 3 -3.71 12.38 12.38
N ARG A 4 -5.03 12.16 12.35
CA ARG A 4 -5.69 11.00 12.98
C ARG A 4 -5.89 9.88 11.97
N ILE A 5 -5.17 8.77 12.18
CA ILE A 5 -5.07 7.67 11.22
C ILE A 5 -5.91 6.48 11.68
N GLY A 6 -6.83 6.01 10.83
CA GLY A 6 -7.44 4.69 10.95
C GLY A 6 -6.64 3.67 10.16
N TRP A 7 -6.15 2.62 10.81
CA TRP A 7 -5.30 1.61 10.17
C TRP A 7 -6.07 0.34 9.83
N PHE A 8 -6.23 0.03 8.55
CA PHE A 8 -6.95 -1.17 8.10
C PHE A 8 -5.96 -2.23 7.62
N SER A 9 -6.06 -3.44 8.17
CA SER A 9 -5.24 -4.56 7.72
C SER A 9 -6.01 -5.88 7.74
N THR A 10 -5.59 -6.84 6.93
CA THR A 10 -6.01 -8.24 7.09
C THR A 10 -5.07 -9.02 8.01
N GLY A 11 -3.90 -8.48 8.38
CA GLY A 11 -2.91 -9.21 9.17
C GLY A 11 -2.55 -10.54 8.50
N ARG A 12 -2.35 -10.53 7.18
CA ARG A 12 -2.17 -11.76 6.39
C ARG A 12 -0.81 -12.41 6.60
N ASP A 13 0.21 -11.61 6.88
CA ASP A 13 1.62 -11.99 6.89
C ASP A 13 2.43 -11.07 7.82
N LYS A 14 3.74 -11.34 7.89
CA LYS A 14 4.70 -10.56 8.68
C LYS A 14 4.78 -9.11 8.22
N ALA A 15 4.69 -8.85 6.92
CA ALA A 15 4.82 -7.51 6.35
C ALA A 15 3.69 -6.58 6.86
N ALA A 16 2.47 -7.10 7.04
CA ALA A 16 1.38 -6.35 7.66
C ALA A 16 1.72 -5.84 9.07
N ARG A 17 2.43 -6.63 9.89
CA ARG A 17 2.89 -6.20 11.23
C ARG A 17 4.02 -5.18 11.14
N GLU A 18 5.00 -5.42 10.28
CA GLU A 18 6.17 -4.55 10.08
C GLU A 18 5.76 -3.15 9.59
N LEU A 19 4.79 -3.07 8.68
CA LEU A 19 4.24 -1.79 8.21
C LEU A 19 3.65 -0.97 9.38
N LEU A 20 2.83 -1.60 10.23
CA LEU A 20 2.25 -0.90 11.38
C LEU A 20 3.33 -0.50 12.39
N GLN A 21 4.26 -1.41 12.69
CA GLN A 21 5.36 -1.16 13.61
C GLN A 21 6.12 0.12 13.22
N ILE A 22 6.52 0.22 11.96
CA ILE A 22 7.37 1.31 11.51
C ILE A 22 6.59 2.63 11.50
N VAL A 23 5.30 2.61 11.15
CA VAL A 23 4.46 3.82 11.25
C VAL A 23 4.31 4.27 12.71
N VAL A 24 4.07 3.35 13.63
CA VAL A 24 4.00 3.65 15.08
C VAL A 24 5.32 4.21 15.61
N GLU A 25 6.46 3.65 15.20
CA GLU A 25 7.78 4.18 15.57
C GLU A 25 8.03 5.59 15.00
N ASN A 26 7.58 5.89 13.77
CA ASN A 26 7.74 7.21 13.17
C ASN A 26 6.79 8.24 13.83
N LEU A 27 5.61 7.82 14.30
CA LEU A 27 4.73 8.64 15.12
C LEU A 27 5.38 8.92 16.49
N SER A 28 5.91 7.91 17.17
CA SER A 28 6.54 8.08 18.49
C SER A 28 7.80 8.93 18.45
N LYS A 29 8.55 8.88 17.34
CA LYS A 29 9.75 9.73 17.10
C LYS A 29 9.37 11.15 16.64
N GLY A 30 8.09 11.46 16.44
CA GLY A 30 7.61 12.76 15.95
C GLY A 30 7.93 13.05 14.48
N VAL A 31 8.33 12.03 13.71
CA VAL A 31 8.58 12.15 12.26
C VAL A 31 7.26 12.37 11.52
N ILE A 32 6.20 11.67 11.95
CA ILE A 32 4.82 11.92 11.53
C ILE A 32 4.12 12.61 12.70
N GLN A 33 3.54 13.78 12.46
CA GLN A 33 2.76 14.51 13.46
C GLN A 33 1.32 13.99 13.46
N GLY A 34 0.99 13.07 14.38
CA GLY A 34 -0.33 12.43 14.40
C GLY A 34 -0.43 11.27 15.38
N GLU A 35 -1.47 10.46 15.21
CA GLU A 35 -1.71 9.26 16.00
C GLU A 35 -2.46 8.18 15.19
N ILE A 36 -2.34 6.91 15.64
CA ILE A 36 -3.24 5.85 15.21
C ILE A 36 -4.48 5.91 16.11
N SER A 37 -5.60 6.37 15.57
CA SER A 37 -6.85 6.48 16.33
C SER A 37 -7.50 5.12 16.58
N PHE A 38 -7.37 4.20 15.62
CA PHE A 38 -7.78 2.80 15.78
C PHE A 38 -7.10 1.92 14.72
N VAL A 39 -7.07 0.62 15.00
CA VAL A 39 -6.70 -0.43 14.08
C VAL A 39 -7.92 -1.32 13.82
N PHE A 40 -8.25 -1.52 12.55
CA PHE A 40 -9.29 -2.46 12.12
C PHE A 40 -8.67 -3.68 11.47
N CYS A 41 -9.11 -4.88 11.90
CA CYS A 41 -8.73 -6.14 11.30
C CYS A 41 -9.99 -6.86 10.79
N ASN A 42 -10.07 -7.20 9.49
CA ASN A 42 -11.22 -7.95 8.95
C ASN A 42 -11.21 -9.45 9.28
N ARG A 43 -10.42 -9.83 10.29
CA ARG A 43 -10.27 -11.18 10.83
C ARG A 43 -10.29 -11.12 12.35
N GLU A 44 -10.67 -12.23 12.95
CA GLU A 44 -10.73 -12.43 14.41
C GLU A 44 -9.67 -13.44 14.87
N LYS A 45 -9.36 -13.41 16.18
CA LYS A 45 -8.47 -14.42 16.79
C LYS A 45 -8.98 -15.83 16.51
N GLY A 46 -8.05 -16.73 16.16
CA GLY A 46 -8.31 -18.13 15.85
C GLY A 46 -8.71 -18.39 14.40
N GLU A 47 -8.75 -17.36 13.53
CA GLU A 47 -9.01 -17.59 12.10
C GLU A 47 -7.74 -17.98 11.33
N PHE A 48 -6.63 -17.29 11.59
CA PHE A 48 -5.35 -17.52 10.91
C PHE A 48 -4.18 -17.10 11.82
N LEU A 49 -3.12 -17.91 11.85
CA LEU A 49 -1.92 -17.69 12.69
C LEU A 49 -1.32 -16.28 12.53
N GLU A 50 -1.15 -15.80 11.30
CA GLU A 50 -0.55 -14.48 11.07
C GLU A 50 -1.45 -13.33 11.50
N SER A 51 -2.78 -13.53 11.44
CA SER A 51 -3.77 -12.55 11.87
C SER A 51 -3.86 -12.51 13.39
N ASP A 52 -3.72 -13.65 14.05
CA ASP A 52 -3.63 -13.74 15.52
C ASP A 52 -2.40 -12.98 16.02
N ARG A 53 -1.23 -13.25 15.42
CA ARG A 53 0.01 -12.53 15.71
C ARG A 53 -0.11 -11.02 15.45
N PHE A 54 -0.82 -10.62 14.39
CA PHE A 54 -1.07 -9.19 14.12
C PHE A 54 -1.94 -8.56 15.20
N ILE A 55 -3.03 -9.23 15.58
CA ILE A 55 -3.93 -8.77 16.65
C ILE A 55 -3.18 -8.66 17.99
N GLU A 56 -2.43 -9.68 18.38
CA GLU A 56 -1.62 -9.69 19.61
C GLU A 56 -0.59 -8.56 19.61
N TYR A 57 0.03 -8.30 18.46
CA TYR A 57 0.96 -7.18 18.30
C TYR A 57 0.26 -5.84 18.54
N VAL A 58 -0.91 -5.60 17.92
CA VAL A 58 -1.67 -4.35 18.12
C VAL A 58 -2.08 -4.18 19.59
N GLU A 59 -2.54 -5.25 20.24
CA GLU A 59 -2.87 -5.24 21.66
C GLU A 59 -1.66 -4.87 22.53
N SER A 60 -0.46 -5.40 22.19
CA SER A 60 0.78 -5.09 22.91
C SER A 60 1.20 -3.62 22.82
N LEU A 61 0.77 -2.92 21.78
CA LEU A 61 0.99 -1.47 21.61
C LEU A 61 -0.02 -0.62 22.40
N GLY A 62 -1.07 -1.22 22.98
CA GLY A 62 -2.13 -0.49 23.66
C GLY A 62 -3.03 0.32 22.72
N LEU A 63 -3.02 0.02 21.41
CA LEU A 63 -3.85 0.72 20.42
C LEU A 63 -5.30 0.21 20.44
N PRO A 64 -6.31 1.07 20.21
CA PRO A 64 -7.69 0.62 20.02
C PRO A 64 -7.79 -0.35 18.83
N LEU A 65 -8.21 -1.59 19.11
CA LEU A 65 -8.30 -2.64 18.10
C LEU A 65 -9.75 -3.09 17.89
N LEU A 66 -10.15 -3.19 16.63
CA LEU A 66 -11.48 -3.59 16.17
C LEU A 66 -11.35 -4.81 15.24
N PRO A 67 -11.24 -6.04 15.77
CA PRO A 67 -11.30 -7.24 14.95
C PRO A 67 -12.76 -7.53 14.59
N PHE A 68 -13.02 -7.80 13.31
CA PHE A 68 -14.37 -8.12 12.84
C PHE A 68 -14.33 -9.05 11.63
N SER A 69 -14.71 -10.30 11.82
CA SER A 69 -14.51 -11.31 10.78
C SER A 69 -15.40 -11.10 9.54
N SER A 70 -14.73 -10.83 8.42
CA SER A 70 -15.34 -10.86 7.08
C SER A 70 -15.69 -12.26 6.59
N LYS A 71 -15.17 -13.31 7.22
CA LYS A 71 -15.51 -14.71 6.89
C LYS A 71 -16.81 -15.12 7.56
N ARG A 72 -17.02 -14.69 8.81
CA ARG A 72 -18.19 -15.03 9.63
C ARG A 72 -19.40 -14.13 9.36
N PHE A 73 -19.18 -12.94 8.81
CA PHE A 73 -20.26 -12.02 8.47
C PHE A 73 -21.09 -12.55 7.29
N PHE A 74 -22.32 -13.00 7.54
CA PHE A 74 -23.31 -13.43 6.54
C PHE A 74 -22.73 -14.19 5.32
N PRO A 75 -22.16 -15.39 5.51
CA PRO A 75 -21.49 -16.13 4.44
C PRO A 75 -22.43 -16.46 3.27
N SER A 76 -23.68 -16.85 3.55
CA SER A 76 -24.68 -17.13 2.51
C SER A 76 -25.02 -15.91 1.65
N GLN A 77 -25.00 -14.72 2.23
CA GLN A 77 -25.20 -13.47 1.48
C GLN A 77 -24.00 -13.17 0.57
N LYS A 78 -22.77 -13.48 1.02
CA LYS A 78 -21.55 -13.30 0.23
C LYS A 78 -21.53 -14.17 -1.02
N GLU A 79 -21.97 -15.42 -0.89
CA GLU A 79 -22.07 -16.37 -2.00
C GLU A 79 -23.17 -15.96 -2.99
N ARG A 80 -24.30 -15.46 -2.46
CA ARG A 80 -25.46 -15.06 -3.28
C ARG A 80 -25.22 -13.76 -4.03
N ASP A 81 -24.69 -12.74 -3.36
CA ASP A 81 -24.53 -11.39 -3.87
C ASP A 81 -23.42 -10.68 -3.09
N LEU A 82 -22.22 -10.74 -3.66
CA LEU A 82 -20.99 -10.20 -3.10
C LEU A 82 -21.01 -8.68 -2.96
N GLU A 83 -21.69 -7.97 -3.85
CA GLU A 83 -21.75 -6.51 -3.81
C GLU A 83 -22.63 -6.04 -2.66
N ARG A 84 -23.82 -6.62 -2.51
CA ARG A 84 -24.68 -6.35 -1.36
C ARG A 84 -24.01 -6.75 -0.05
N TRP A 85 -23.35 -7.91 -0.02
CA TRP A 85 -22.58 -8.34 1.14
C TRP A 85 -21.52 -7.31 1.53
N ARG A 86 -20.74 -6.82 0.55
CA ARG A 86 -19.68 -5.82 0.76
C ARG A 86 -20.23 -4.51 1.34
N THR A 87 -21.38 -4.05 0.83
CA THR A 87 -22.05 -2.86 1.34
C THR A 87 -22.52 -3.05 2.79
N LEU A 88 -23.17 -4.18 3.10
CA LEU A 88 -23.62 -4.50 4.46
C LEU A 88 -22.44 -4.63 5.42
N TYR A 89 -21.34 -5.26 5.00
CA TYR A 89 -20.15 -5.42 5.81
C TYR A 89 -19.54 -4.07 6.16
N HIS A 90 -19.33 -3.18 5.18
CA HIS A 90 -18.77 -1.85 5.44
C HIS A 90 -19.71 -0.93 6.22
N GLN A 91 -21.03 -1.06 6.09
CA GLN A 91 -21.97 -0.37 6.98
C GLN A 91 -21.76 -0.78 8.44
N GLU A 92 -21.53 -2.06 8.69
CA GLU A 92 -21.29 -2.56 10.05
C GLU A 92 -19.90 -2.17 10.59
N VAL A 93 -18.89 -2.11 9.72
CA VAL A 93 -17.58 -1.53 10.03
C VAL A 93 -17.71 -0.05 10.37
N GLN A 94 -18.44 0.73 9.58
CA GLN A 94 -18.68 2.16 9.81
C GLN A 94 -19.28 2.41 11.20
N LYS A 95 -20.28 1.62 11.61
CA LYS A 95 -20.86 1.72 12.97
C LYS A 95 -19.84 1.44 14.07
N ARG A 96 -18.85 0.57 13.84
CA ARG A 96 -17.81 0.24 14.84
C ARG A 96 -16.79 1.34 15.01
N ILE A 97 -16.48 2.04 13.92
CA ILE A 97 -15.49 3.11 13.91
C ILE A 97 -16.11 4.49 14.17
N GLN A 98 -17.43 4.62 14.26
CA GLN A 98 -18.14 5.92 14.33
C GLN A 98 -17.77 6.77 15.55
N SER A 99 -17.34 6.14 16.66
CA SER A 99 -16.93 6.85 17.88
C SER A 99 -15.50 7.39 17.80
N TYR A 100 -14.73 6.99 16.79
CA TYR A 100 -13.37 7.43 16.59
C TYR A 100 -13.34 8.62 15.63
N SER A 101 -12.56 9.64 15.98
CA SER A 101 -12.24 10.70 15.03
C SER A 101 -11.13 10.23 14.11
N VAL A 102 -11.33 10.35 12.80
CA VAL A 102 -10.38 9.90 11.78
C VAL A 102 -10.32 10.92 10.65
N ASP A 103 -9.11 11.31 10.27
CA ASP A 103 -8.86 12.21 9.15
C ASP A 103 -8.53 11.43 7.87
N LEU A 104 -7.91 10.26 8.03
CA LEU A 104 -7.46 9.38 6.95
C LEU A 104 -7.51 7.91 7.36
N ILE A 105 -8.01 7.05 6.49
CA ILE A 105 -7.89 5.59 6.61
C ILE A 105 -6.78 5.10 5.68
N VAL A 106 -5.85 4.30 6.21
CA VAL A 106 -4.78 3.67 5.43
C VAL A 106 -5.09 2.18 5.27
N LEU A 107 -5.14 1.71 4.02
CA LEU A 107 -5.21 0.28 3.71
C LEU A 107 -3.78 -0.29 3.68
N ALA A 108 -3.42 -1.07 4.69
CA ALA A 108 -2.09 -1.67 4.82
C ALA A 108 -2.20 -3.21 4.83
N GLY A 109 -2.12 -3.81 3.65
CA GLY A 109 -2.35 -5.25 3.48
C GLY A 109 -3.82 -5.64 3.74
N TYR A 110 -4.75 -4.75 3.43
CA TYR A 110 -6.19 -5.01 3.51
C TYR A 110 -6.69 -5.70 2.23
N MET A 111 -7.23 -6.90 2.38
CA MET A 111 -7.50 -7.81 1.26
C MET A 111 -8.96 -7.79 0.76
N LEU A 112 -9.77 -6.82 1.19
CA LEU A 112 -11.16 -6.68 0.73
C LEU A 112 -11.33 -5.42 -0.12
N ILE A 113 -12.13 -5.54 -1.18
CA ILE A 113 -12.57 -4.38 -1.98
C ILE A 113 -13.51 -3.53 -1.11
N ILE A 114 -13.24 -2.23 -1.03
CA ILE A 114 -14.05 -1.26 -0.28
C ILE A 114 -15.38 -1.00 -1.02
N SER A 115 -16.50 -0.91 -0.31
CA SER A 115 -17.78 -0.55 -0.92
C SER A 115 -17.82 0.93 -1.33
N PRO A 116 -18.48 1.30 -2.44
CA PRO A 116 -18.59 2.69 -2.88
C PRO A 116 -19.07 3.67 -1.80
N SER A 117 -20.08 3.29 -1.00
CA SER A 117 -20.60 4.14 0.09
C SER A 117 -19.57 4.42 1.19
N PHE A 118 -18.64 3.49 1.41
CA PHE A 118 -17.57 3.64 2.40
C PHE A 118 -16.47 4.58 1.87
N CYS A 119 -16.14 4.50 0.57
CA CYS A 119 -15.25 5.45 -0.10
C CYS A 119 -15.80 6.89 -0.07
N THR A 120 -17.12 7.08 -0.12
CA THR A 120 -17.74 8.41 0.01
C THR A 120 -17.67 8.94 1.45
N SER A 121 -17.68 8.05 2.45
CA SER A 121 -17.75 8.45 3.86
C SER A 121 -16.39 8.80 4.46
N PHE A 122 -15.30 8.27 3.89
CA PHE A 122 -13.96 8.40 4.45
C PHE A 122 -12.93 8.71 3.37
N ARG A 123 -11.91 9.50 3.72
CA ARG A 123 -10.68 9.59 2.93
C ARG A 123 -9.88 8.32 3.17
N ILE A 124 -9.76 7.47 2.15
CA ILE A 124 -9.08 6.18 2.24
C ILE A 124 -7.93 6.20 1.25
N VAL A 125 -6.73 5.81 1.68
CA VAL A 125 -5.57 5.67 0.80
C VAL A 125 -5.06 4.24 0.78
N ASN A 126 -4.52 3.86 -0.37
CA ASN A 126 -3.91 2.55 -0.55
C ASN A 126 -2.57 2.70 -1.29
N LEU A 127 -1.67 1.76 -1.02
CA LEU A 127 -0.42 1.62 -1.74
C LEU A 127 -0.63 0.74 -2.98
N HIS A 128 -0.14 1.22 -4.13
CA HIS A 128 -0.13 0.48 -5.38
C HIS A 128 1.30 0.41 -5.96
N PRO A 129 1.78 -0.77 -6.39
CA PRO A 129 3.15 -0.99 -6.84
C PRO A 129 3.41 -0.52 -8.28
N ALA A 130 2.88 0.65 -8.67
CA ALA A 130 3.15 1.30 -9.94
C ALA A 130 3.25 2.82 -9.78
N ALA A 131 3.93 3.49 -10.70
CA ALA A 131 3.87 4.94 -10.83
C ALA A 131 2.49 5.41 -11.36
N PRO A 132 2.11 6.69 -11.19
CA PRO A 132 0.96 7.27 -11.85
C PRO A 132 0.93 6.99 -13.36
N GLY A 133 -0.23 6.56 -13.88
CA GLY A 133 -0.37 6.15 -15.29
C GLY A 133 0.23 4.79 -15.64
N GLY A 134 0.80 4.08 -14.66
CA GLY A 134 1.35 2.74 -14.80
C GLY A 134 0.30 1.63 -14.91
N PRO A 135 0.74 0.36 -15.05
CA PRO A 135 -0.16 -0.78 -15.09
C PRO A 135 -0.97 -0.96 -13.79
N GLN A 136 -2.14 -1.57 -13.91
CA GLN A 136 -3.03 -1.94 -12.80
C GLN A 136 -2.91 -3.44 -12.50
N GLY A 137 -3.47 -3.86 -11.37
CA GLY A 137 -3.49 -5.25 -10.93
C GLY A 137 -2.45 -5.56 -9.86
N THR A 138 -2.23 -6.86 -9.66
CA THR A 138 -1.26 -7.38 -8.71
C THR A 138 0.16 -6.92 -9.05
N TRP A 139 1.05 -6.93 -8.05
CA TRP A 139 2.45 -6.56 -8.25
C TRP A 139 3.12 -7.44 -9.32
N GLN A 140 2.72 -8.70 -9.48
CA GLN A 140 3.20 -9.57 -10.56
C GLN A 140 2.77 -9.08 -11.94
N GLU A 141 1.49 -8.76 -12.11
CA GLU A 141 0.94 -8.26 -13.38
C GLU A 141 1.59 -6.93 -13.77
N VAL A 142 1.81 -6.05 -12.79
CA VAL A 142 2.48 -4.77 -13.00
C VAL A 142 3.91 -4.98 -13.53
N ILE A 143 4.74 -5.76 -12.83
CA ILE A 143 6.14 -5.95 -13.23
C ILE A 143 6.24 -6.63 -14.60
N TRP A 144 5.44 -7.66 -14.87
CA TRP A 144 5.44 -8.30 -16.19
C TRP A 144 4.92 -7.39 -17.29
N SER A 145 3.95 -6.52 -17.01
CA SER A 145 3.52 -5.50 -17.96
C SER A 145 4.64 -4.50 -18.25
N LEU A 146 5.43 -4.09 -17.26
CA LEU A 146 6.55 -3.17 -17.45
C LEU A 146 7.66 -3.81 -18.29
N ILE A 147 7.99 -5.07 -18.00
CA ILE A 147 8.98 -5.86 -18.76
C ILE A 147 8.52 -5.99 -20.22
N ARG A 148 7.26 -6.40 -20.45
CA ARG A 148 6.69 -6.55 -21.80
C ARG A 148 6.72 -5.24 -22.59
N LYS A 149 6.48 -4.11 -21.93
CA LYS A 149 6.51 -2.77 -22.56
C LYS A 149 7.92 -2.20 -22.70
N ARG A 150 8.97 -2.91 -22.25
CA ARG A 150 10.35 -2.41 -22.22
C ARG A 150 10.44 -1.04 -21.53
N ALA A 151 9.70 -0.87 -20.44
CA ALA A 151 9.64 0.38 -19.72
C ALA A 151 11.03 0.74 -19.14
N LYS A 152 11.33 2.05 -19.10
CA LYS A 152 12.60 2.55 -18.54
C LYS A 152 12.54 2.75 -17.04
N GLU A 153 11.35 2.93 -16.50
CA GLU A 153 11.10 3.22 -15.10
C GLU A 153 9.93 2.39 -14.56
N SER A 154 9.94 2.22 -13.25
CA SER A 154 8.83 1.72 -12.43
C SER A 154 8.59 2.71 -11.29
N GLY A 155 7.59 2.46 -10.46
CA GLY A 155 7.37 3.26 -9.26
C GLY A 155 6.42 2.61 -8.28
N VAL A 156 6.18 3.32 -7.19
CA VAL A 156 5.16 3.00 -6.18
C VAL A 156 4.35 4.27 -5.95
N MET A 157 3.03 4.14 -5.79
CA MET A 157 2.15 5.26 -5.48
C MET A 157 1.29 4.97 -4.26
N ILE A 158 1.01 6.01 -3.48
CA ILE A 158 -0.14 6.07 -2.59
C ILE A 158 -1.23 6.82 -3.35
N HIS A 159 -2.42 6.25 -3.45
CA HIS A 159 -3.54 6.87 -4.15
C HIS A 159 -4.79 6.89 -3.27
N LEU A 160 -5.71 7.81 -3.56
CA LEU A 160 -7.03 7.80 -2.95
C LEU A 160 -7.80 6.57 -3.45
N VAL A 161 -8.49 5.85 -2.57
CA VAL A 161 -9.36 4.74 -2.93
C VAL A 161 -10.72 5.31 -3.33
N THR A 162 -11.20 4.92 -4.51
CA THR A 162 -12.52 5.31 -5.01
C THR A 162 -13.38 4.06 -5.23
N LYS A 163 -14.58 4.24 -5.79
CA LYS A 163 -15.42 3.12 -6.22
C LYS A 163 -14.79 2.30 -7.35
N ASP A 164 -13.87 2.91 -8.10
CA ASP A 164 -13.17 2.30 -9.21
C ASP A 164 -11.84 1.74 -8.69
N LEU A 165 -11.72 0.41 -8.66
CA LEU A 165 -10.58 -0.30 -8.08
C LEU A 165 -9.26 0.18 -8.69
N ASP A 166 -8.30 0.56 -7.83
CA ASP A 166 -6.96 1.03 -8.17
C ASP A 166 -6.92 2.20 -9.19
N ARG A 167 -8.01 3.00 -9.25
CA ARG A 167 -8.20 4.08 -10.23
C ARG A 167 -8.41 5.46 -9.63
N GLY A 168 -8.30 5.59 -8.32
CA GLY A 168 -8.39 6.90 -7.70
C GLY A 168 -7.15 7.76 -7.95
N PRO A 169 -7.26 9.08 -7.72
CA PRO A 169 -6.20 10.02 -7.99
C PRO A 169 -4.93 9.69 -7.18
N PRO A 170 -3.74 9.73 -7.80
CA PRO A 170 -2.48 9.57 -7.08
C PRO A 170 -2.28 10.71 -6.09
N LEU A 171 -1.94 10.38 -4.85
CA LEU A 171 -1.63 11.35 -3.79
C LEU A 171 -0.14 11.70 -3.84
N THR A 172 0.69 10.68 -3.73
CA THR A 172 2.15 10.79 -3.71
C THR A 172 2.76 9.57 -4.37
N PHE A 173 3.92 9.72 -4.99
CA PHE A 173 4.58 8.59 -5.64
C PHE A 173 6.10 8.73 -5.61
N VAL A 174 6.76 7.61 -5.88
CA VAL A 174 8.20 7.55 -6.12
C VAL A 174 8.45 6.72 -7.37
N THR A 175 9.37 7.16 -8.23
CA THR A 175 9.82 6.44 -9.42
C THR A 175 11.27 6.01 -9.28
N PHE A 176 11.65 4.95 -9.97
CA PHE A 176 13.02 4.48 -10.05
C PHE A 176 13.31 3.86 -11.42
N PRO A 177 14.54 4.00 -11.94
CA PRO A 177 14.93 3.41 -13.20
C PRO A 177 14.94 1.88 -13.06
N ILE A 178 14.46 1.20 -14.10
CA ILE A 178 14.57 -0.25 -14.25
C ILE A 178 15.48 -0.62 -15.42
N VAL A 179 16.28 0.33 -15.92
CA VAL A 179 17.31 0.16 -16.95
C VAL A 179 18.62 0.80 -16.47
N GLY A 180 19.74 0.41 -17.09
CA GLY A 180 21.06 0.93 -16.70
C GLY A 180 21.59 0.33 -15.40
N GLY A 181 22.86 0.63 -15.08
CA GLY A 181 23.52 0.15 -13.87
C GLY A 181 23.36 -1.37 -13.67
N ARG A 182 22.85 -1.77 -12.49
CA ARG A 182 22.61 -3.18 -12.17
C ARG A 182 21.53 -3.86 -13.03
N PHE A 183 20.67 -3.10 -13.70
CA PHE A 183 19.62 -3.65 -14.56
C PHE A 183 20.11 -3.98 -15.97
N THR A 184 21.21 -3.36 -16.44
CA THR A 184 21.79 -3.64 -17.76
C THR A 184 22.03 -5.15 -18.00
N PRO A 185 22.80 -5.86 -17.15
CA PRO A 185 23.04 -7.29 -17.37
C PRO A 185 21.76 -8.14 -17.24
N LEU A 186 20.76 -7.69 -16.49
CA LEU A 186 19.49 -8.41 -16.31
C LEU A 186 18.59 -8.31 -17.54
N TRP A 187 18.57 -7.15 -18.19
CA TRP A 187 17.93 -6.99 -19.49
C TRP A 187 18.66 -7.78 -20.57
N GLU A 188 19.99 -7.76 -20.60
CA GLU A 188 20.79 -8.54 -21.56
C GLU A 188 20.56 -10.06 -21.42
N ASP A 189 20.43 -10.57 -20.19
CA ASP A 189 20.03 -11.96 -19.92
C ASP A 189 18.64 -12.26 -20.50
N LEU A 190 17.66 -11.40 -20.24
CA LEU A 190 16.32 -11.55 -20.79
C LEU A 190 16.33 -11.53 -22.34
N GLU A 191 17.02 -10.57 -22.97
CA GLU A 191 17.13 -10.49 -24.43
C GLU A 191 17.80 -11.73 -25.03
N THR A 192 18.79 -12.30 -24.33
CA THR A 192 19.44 -13.53 -24.79
C THR A 192 18.46 -14.70 -24.75
N LYS A 193 17.68 -14.85 -23.68
CA LYS A 193 16.65 -15.89 -23.58
C LYS A 193 15.52 -15.71 -24.59
N LEU A 194 15.17 -14.47 -24.92
CA LEU A 194 14.13 -14.15 -25.91
C LEU A 194 14.50 -14.51 -27.36
N LYS A 195 15.76 -14.90 -27.62
CA LYS A 195 16.15 -15.46 -28.94
C LYS A 195 15.59 -16.86 -29.16
N ASP A 196 15.47 -17.64 -28.09
CA ASP A 196 15.08 -19.06 -28.14
C ASP A 196 13.70 -19.33 -27.52
N HIS A 197 13.15 -18.36 -26.77
CA HIS A 197 11.88 -18.49 -26.04
C HIS A 197 11.00 -17.27 -26.23
N SER A 198 9.67 -17.46 -26.20
CA SER A 198 8.75 -16.33 -26.10
C SER A 198 8.74 -15.75 -24.68
N LEU A 199 8.34 -14.47 -24.54
CA LEU A 199 8.20 -13.88 -23.19
C LEU A 199 7.17 -14.64 -22.35
N ASP A 200 6.07 -15.11 -22.94
CA ASP A 200 5.04 -15.83 -22.21
C ASP A 200 5.54 -17.22 -21.72
N GLU A 201 6.39 -17.90 -22.49
CA GLU A 201 7.09 -19.11 -22.03
C GLU A 201 8.00 -18.82 -20.83
N LEU A 202 8.76 -17.71 -20.87
CA LEU A 202 9.62 -17.30 -19.75
C LEU A 202 8.81 -16.92 -18.51
N ILE A 203 7.66 -16.25 -18.67
CA ILE A 203 6.74 -15.93 -17.57
C ILE A 203 6.24 -17.22 -16.91
N GLN A 204 5.84 -18.23 -17.70
CA GLN A 204 5.36 -19.50 -17.17
C GLN A 204 6.47 -20.32 -16.50
N ARG A 205 7.67 -20.33 -17.09
CA ARG A 205 8.81 -21.15 -16.63
C ARG A 205 9.52 -20.54 -15.42
N GLU A 206 9.81 -19.25 -15.47
CA GLU A 206 10.62 -18.56 -14.46
C GLU A 206 9.76 -17.84 -13.43
N GLY A 207 8.63 -17.25 -13.85
CA GLY A 207 7.73 -16.50 -12.97
C GLY A 207 8.48 -15.51 -12.08
N GLU A 208 8.16 -15.50 -10.78
CA GLU A 208 8.78 -14.58 -9.82
C GLU A 208 10.28 -14.83 -9.57
N LYS A 209 10.82 -15.95 -10.06
CA LYS A 209 12.24 -16.29 -9.95
C LYS A 209 13.09 -15.68 -11.07
N ASN A 210 12.47 -15.08 -12.10
CA ASN A 210 13.21 -14.39 -13.16
C ASN A 210 14.09 -13.26 -12.55
N PRO A 211 15.39 -13.19 -12.89
CA PRO A 211 16.31 -12.23 -12.27
C PRO A 211 15.90 -10.76 -12.44
N LEU A 212 15.46 -10.36 -13.64
CA LEU A 212 15.01 -8.99 -13.90
C LEU A 212 13.74 -8.68 -13.10
N PHE A 213 12.75 -9.57 -13.14
CA PHE A 213 11.52 -9.45 -12.38
C PHE A 213 11.79 -9.27 -10.88
N ARG A 214 12.63 -10.15 -10.31
CA ARG A 214 12.98 -10.10 -8.88
C ARG A 214 13.71 -8.80 -8.54
N ALA A 215 14.63 -8.35 -9.38
CA ALA A 215 15.35 -7.10 -9.16
C ALA A 215 14.42 -5.88 -9.17
N ILE A 216 13.42 -5.84 -10.06
CA ILE A 216 12.40 -4.78 -10.07
C ILE A 216 11.55 -4.84 -8.80
N ARG A 217 11.09 -6.04 -8.38
CA ARG A 217 10.31 -6.20 -7.14
C ARG A 217 11.07 -5.71 -5.92
N ILE A 218 12.34 -6.07 -5.80
CA ILE A 218 13.22 -5.64 -4.70
C ILE A 218 13.27 -4.10 -4.61
N GLU A 219 13.44 -3.39 -5.73
CA GLU A 219 13.49 -1.93 -5.71
C GLU A 219 12.15 -1.27 -5.42
N GLY A 220 11.06 -1.90 -5.86
CA GLY A 220 9.71 -1.49 -5.48
C GLY A 220 9.51 -1.60 -3.96
N VAL A 221 9.73 -2.79 -3.40
CA VAL A 221 9.53 -3.08 -1.97
C VAL A 221 10.34 -2.14 -1.08
N LYS A 222 11.62 -1.88 -1.44
CA LYS A 222 12.47 -0.93 -0.71
C LYS A 222 11.80 0.43 -0.51
N ARG A 223 10.97 0.85 -1.47
CA ARG A 223 10.35 2.18 -1.51
C ARG A 223 8.92 2.22 -1.00
N GLU A 224 8.25 1.07 -0.84
CA GLU A 224 6.85 1.00 -0.40
C GLU A 224 6.65 1.66 0.97
N LEU A 225 7.42 1.21 1.96
CA LEU A 225 7.34 1.70 3.32
C LEU A 225 7.85 3.15 3.46
N PRO A 226 9.04 3.53 2.95
CA PRO A 226 9.47 4.93 2.97
C PRO A 226 8.47 5.88 2.33
N LEU A 227 7.85 5.48 1.21
CA LEU A 227 6.81 6.26 0.57
C LEU A 227 5.63 6.45 1.54
N LEU A 228 5.10 5.37 2.13
CA LEU A 228 4.00 5.47 3.09
C LEU A 228 4.31 6.44 4.24
N VAL A 229 5.50 6.34 4.85
CA VAL A 229 5.92 7.23 5.95
C VAL A 229 6.00 8.69 5.47
N MET A 230 6.60 8.94 4.31
CA MET A 230 6.72 10.30 3.77
C MET A 230 5.37 10.87 3.32
N THR A 231 4.46 10.05 2.83
CA THR A 231 3.09 10.45 2.50
C THR A 231 2.33 10.88 3.75
N LEU A 232 2.37 10.10 4.82
CA LEU A 232 1.71 10.44 6.09
C LEU A 232 2.31 11.71 6.70
N LYS A 233 3.63 11.87 6.62
CA LYS A 233 4.31 13.10 7.02
C LYS A 233 3.85 14.30 6.17
N ALA A 234 3.79 14.17 4.85
CA ALA A 234 3.36 15.24 3.95
C ALA A 234 1.90 15.67 4.22
N LEU A 235 1.01 14.72 4.53
CA LEU A 235 -0.37 15.00 4.94
C LEU A 235 -0.41 15.73 6.29
N ALA A 236 0.39 15.29 7.26
CA ALA A 236 0.45 15.91 8.58
C ALA A 236 1.05 17.33 8.57
N GLU A 237 1.86 17.66 7.56
CA GLU A 237 2.47 18.97 7.35
C GLU A 237 1.71 19.85 6.34
N ASP A 238 0.52 19.43 5.89
CA ASP A 238 -0.30 20.11 4.87
C ASP A 238 0.43 20.35 3.52
N LYS A 239 1.52 19.62 3.25
CA LYS A 239 2.24 19.66 1.97
C LYS A 239 1.48 18.98 0.84
N VAL A 240 0.60 18.05 1.22
CA VAL A 240 -0.40 17.47 0.35
C VAL A 240 -1.75 17.49 1.07
N ARG A 241 -2.81 17.90 0.37
CA ARG A 241 -4.16 17.96 0.92
C ARG A 241 -5.14 17.22 0.01
N ILE A 242 -6.20 16.69 0.62
CA ILE A 242 -7.29 15.98 -0.06
C ILE A 242 -8.57 16.79 0.18
N GLU A 243 -9.02 17.51 -0.83
CA GLU A 243 -10.20 18.40 -0.78
C GLU A 243 -11.15 18.04 -1.91
N ASP A 244 -12.41 17.72 -1.58
CA ASP A 244 -13.46 17.35 -2.55
C ASP A 244 -13.04 16.29 -3.60
N GLY A 245 -12.22 15.32 -3.18
CA GLY A 245 -11.70 14.25 -4.03
C GLY A 245 -10.54 14.66 -4.94
N LYS A 246 -10.07 15.90 -4.84
CA LYS A 246 -8.90 16.44 -5.52
C LYS A 246 -7.67 16.40 -4.61
N ILE A 247 -6.50 16.31 -5.25
CA ILE A 247 -5.21 16.36 -4.58
C ILE A 247 -4.62 17.74 -4.78
N LEU A 248 -4.32 18.44 -3.69
CA LEU A 248 -3.73 19.78 -3.72
C LEU A 248 -2.30 19.72 -3.18
N ASN A 249 -1.40 20.50 -3.80
CA ASN A 249 -0.06 20.72 -3.29
C ASN A 249 -0.04 21.76 -2.14
N GLU A 250 1.15 22.04 -1.60
CA GLU A 250 1.35 23.03 -0.53
C GLU A 250 0.81 24.44 -0.88
N LYS A 251 0.77 24.78 -2.18
CA LYS A 251 0.27 26.07 -2.69
C LYS A 251 -1.24 26.08 -2.90
N GLY A 252 -1.92 24.94 -2.73
CA GLY A 252 -3.36 24.79 -2.98
C GLY A 252 -3.70 24.53 -4.45
N GLU A 253 -2.71 24.21 -5.29
CA GLU A 253 -2.92 23.91 -6.71
C GLU A 253 -3.22 22.42 -6.89
N GLU A 254 -4.13 22.10 -7.81
CA GLU A 254 -4.46 20.72 -8.15
C GLU A 254 -3.26 20.00 -8.76
N SER A 255 -2.98 18.79 -8.26
CA SER A 255 -1.84 17.98 -8.62
C SER A 255 -2.29 16.59 -9.11
N SER A 256 -1.54 16.02 -10.06
CA SER A 256 -1.69 14.63 -10.51
C SER A 256 -0.95 13.62 -9.62
N GLY A 257 -0.45 14.09 -8.47
CA GLY A 257 0.35 13.35 -7.50
C GLY A 257 1.64 14.09 -7.18
N ILE A 258 2.07 14.05 -5.93
CA ILE A 258 3.33 14.68 -5.51
C ILE A 258 4.47 13.65 -5.60
N CYS A 259 5.49 13.96 -6.39
CA CYS A 259 6.70 13.15 -6.47
C CYS A 259 7.52 13.31 -5.18
N LEU A 260 7.80 12.21 -4.50
CA LEU A 260 8.59 12.15 -3.25
C LEU A 260 9.94 11.44 -3.45
N ASN A 261 10.49 11.46 -4.68
CA ASN A 261 11.77 10.81 -4.98
C ASN A 261 12.87 11.26 -4.01
N GLN A 262 12.99 12.56 -3.75
CA GLN A 262 14.06 13.07 -2.90
C GLN A 262 13.89 12.64 -1.44
N GLU A 263 12.69 12.75 -0.90
CA GLU A 263 12.36 12.41 0.48
C GLU A 263 12.51 10.91 0.75
N VAL A 264 12.05 10.07 -0.18
CA VAL A 264 12.16 8.62 -0.09
C VAL A 264 13.61 8.16 -0.15
N GLU A 265 14.41 8.67 -1.08
CA GLU A 265 15.83 8.29 -1.18
C GLU A 265 16.64 8.79 0.03
N GLN A 266 16.33 9.97 0.57
CA GLN A 266 16.92 10.44 1.83
C GLN A 266 16.54 9.57 3.03
N TYR A 267 15.30 9.08 3.08
CA TYR A 267 14.86 8.15 4.12
C TYR A 267 15.64 6.85 4.06
N LEU A 268 15.79 6.29 2.86
CA LEU A 268 16.56 5.07 2.61
C LEU A 268 18.02 5.22 3.03
N GLN A 269 18.67 6.33 2.64
CA GLN A 269 20.06 6.60 3.00
C GLN A 269 20.26 6.67 4.52
N LYS A 270 19.36 7.34 5.24
CA LYS A 270 19.41 7.41 6.71
C LYS A 270 19.18 6.06 7.39
N GLY A 271 18.37 5.18 6.81
CA GLY A 271 18.18 3.81 7.31
C GLY A 271 19.45 2.97 7.20
N ILE A 272 20.14 3.07 6.05
CA ILE A 272 21.44 2.41 5.82
C ILE A 272 22.47 2.89 6.85
N GLU A 273 22.54 4.19 7.12
CA GLU A 273 23.45 4.78 8.11
C GLU A 273 23.18 4.32 9.55
N ARG A 274 21.95 3.90 9.86
CA ARG A 274 21.55 3.36 11.17
C ARG A 274 21.78 1.86 11.32
N GLY A 275 22.15 1.17 10.24
CA GLY A 275 22.30 -0.29 10.22
C GLY A 275 20.96 -1.03 10.22
N ASP A 276 19.87 -0.38 9.83
CA ASP A 276 18.57 -1.04 9.67
C ASP A 276 18.69 -2.01 8.48
N GLU A 277 18.75 -3.32 8.74
CA GLU A 277 18.54 -4.31 7.69
C GLU A 277 17.09 -4.15 7.20
N LEU A 278 16.92 -3.61 6.00
CA LEU A 278 15.66 -3.78 5.27
C LEU A 278 15.47 -5.29 5.12
N SER A 279 14.55 -5.88 5.88
CA SER A 279 14.17 -7.27 5.72
C SER A 279 13.44 -7.38 4.38
N ILE A 280 14.16 -7.77 3.33
CA ILE A 280 13.65 -8.01 1.97
C ILE A 280 13.45 -9.51 1.76
#